data_AF-A0A1R3S0U0-F1
#
_entry.id   AF-A0A1R3S0U0-F1
#
_cell.length_a   1.000
_cell.length_b   1.000
_cell.length_c   1.000
_cell.angle_alpha   90.00
_cell.angle_beta   90.00
_cell.angle_gamma   90.00
#
_symmetry.space_group_name_H-M   'P 1'
#
loop_
_entity.id
_entity.type
_entity.pdbx_description
1 polymer ?
#
loop_
_entity_poly.entity_id
_entity_poly.type
_entity_poly.pdbx_seq_one_letter_code
_entity_poly.pdbx_strand_id
1 'polypeptide(L)'
;MPQDESEVHWFKLINNSGATQRYIMFAPPPPGGFDTPIWIASDDIENETSWEVHTTAPIWAGFGNQLDDKTIRMTNWADSGISNNSPDIFDLTVFKGIPSLEDTKTKVKDAVTFEVDTTDTTVGDDPLVIGFGKRNGPNGTITACATILAEPNTQLVVKPQIELYFFNTTGTPGTLIDFDDLSAKSAQINFGGHTAGASLCTVIHTTDEDGKASWVTAYDNTPPDDE
;
A
#
# COMPACT_ATOMS: atom_id res chain seq x y z
N MET A 1 1.07 -5.53 24.59
CA MET A 1 1.23 -4.10 24.27
C MET A 1 1.56 -4.04 22.80
N PRO A 2 0.96 -3.15 21.99
CA PRO A 2 1.44 -3.02 20.62
C PRO A 2 2.91 -2.61 20.73
N GLN A 3 3.80 -3.35 20.05
CA GLN A 3 5.15 -2.86 19.79
C GLN A 3 5.00 -1.46 19.20
N ASP A 4 5.81 -0.50 19.65
CA ASP A 4 5.93 0.78 18.97
C ASP A 4 6.14 0.50 17.48
N GLU A 5 5.14 0.82 16.66
CA GLU A 5 5.23 0.71 15.21
C GLU A 5 6.16 1.82 14.73
N SER A 6 7.46 1.56 14.70
CA SER A 6 8.43 2.54 14.21
C SER A 6 8.12 2.91 12.76
N GLU A 7 8.12 4.21 12.47
CA GLU A 7 8.13 4.70 11.10
C GLU A 7 9.47 4.35 10.45
N VAL A 8 9.41 3.95 9.18
CA VAL A 8 10.58 3.45 8.43
C VAL A 8 10.90 4.35 7.25
N HIS A 9 9.88 4.84 6.55
CA HIS A 9 10.05 5.76 5.44
C HIS A 9 9.06 6.90 5.51
N TRP A 10 9.56 8.10 5.24
CA TRP A 10 8.88 9.37 5.17
C TRP A 10 8.88 9.84 3.73
N PHE A 11 7.79 10.46 3.31
CA PHE A 11 7.57 10.94 1.97
C PHE A 11 7.03 12.36 2.06
N LYS A 12 7.70 13.30 1.42
CA LYS A 12 7.28 14.69 1.36
C LYS A 12 7.07 15.09 -0.09
N LEU A 13 5.83 15.33 -0.48
CA LEU A 13 5.49 15.83 -1.80
C LEU A 13 5.29 17.35 -1.73
N ILE A 14 6.12 18.09 -2.43
CA ILE A 14 6.00 19.55 -2.60
C ILE A 14 5.24 19.81 -3.90
N ASN A 15 4.10 20.48 -3.79
CA ASN A 15 3.36 20.96 -4.93
C ASN A 15 3.99 22.26 -5.45
N ASN A 16 4.63 22.22 -6.61
CA ASN A 16 5.15 23.40 -7.28
C ASN A 16 4.59 23.51 -8.71
N SER A 17 3.32 23.12 -8.88
CA SER A 17 2.65 23.04 -10.17
C SER A 17 2.05 24.38 -10.65
N GLY A 18 2.14 25.43 -9.83
CA GLY A 18 1.47 26.72 -10.06
C GLY A 18 -0.03 26.75 -9.73
N ALA A 19 -0.60 25.66 -9.18
CA ALA A 19 -2.03 25.56 -8.83
C ALA A 19 -2.24 24.63 -7.63
N THR A 20 -3.41 24.73 -6.99
CA THR A 20 -3.84 23.75 -5.98
C THR A 20 -4.09 22.39 -6.64
N GLN A 21 -3.57 21.33 -6.03
CA GLN A 21 -3.63 19.96 -6.56
C GLN A 21 -4.06 18.97 -5.48
N ARG A 22 -4.52 17.80 -5.93
CA ARG A 22 -4.71 16.62 -5.09
C ARG A 22 -3.82 15.50 -5.59
N TYR A 23 -3.37 14.67 -4.65
CA TYR A 23 -2.40 13.64 -4.93
C TYR A 23 -2.85 12.30 -4.34
N ILE A 24 -2.36 11.23 -4.94
CA ILE A 24 -2.52 9.87 -4.45
C ILE A 24 -1.16 9.21 -4.31
N MET A 25 -1.09 8.22 -3.43
CA MET A 25 -0.01 7.23 -3.42
C MET A 25 -0.55 5.83 -3.66
N PHE A 26 0.23 5.03 -4.37
CA PHE A 26 -0.04 3.63 -4.64
C PHE A 26 1.27 2.84 -4.75
N ALA A 27 1.17 1.52 -4.65
CA ALA A 27 2.30 0.59 -4.73
C ALA A 27 2.17 -0.27 -5.99
N PRO A 28 3.28 -0.82 -6.53
CA PRO A 28 3.18 -1.82 -7.57
C PRO A 28 2.49 -3.09 -7.04
N PRO A 29 1.65 -3.74 -7.85
CA PRO A 29 1.03 -4.99 -7.48
C PRO A 29 2.11 -6.09 -7.39
N PRO A 30 1.98 -7.05 -6.46
CA PRO A 30 2.76 -8.27 -6.50
C PRO A 30 2.55 -9.01 -7.83
N PRO A 31 3.53 -9.84 -8.25
CA PRO A 31 3.30 -10.77 -9.35
C PRO A 31 2.11 -11.69 -9.07
N GLY A 32 1.40 -12.10 -10.13
CA GLY A 32 0.30 -13.08 -10.00
C GLY A 32 -1.11 -12.52 -10.21
N GLY A 33 -1.24 -11.34 -10.83
CA GLY A 33 -2.56 -10.79 -11.20
C GLY A 33 -3.23 -9.98 -10.10
N PHE A 34 -2.45 -9.38 -9.19
CA PHE A 34 -2.98 -8.45 -8.20
C PHE A 34 -3.40 -7.13 -8.85
N ASP A 35 -4.53 -6.61 -8.40
CA ASP A 35 -5.00 -5.26 -8.66
C ASP A 35 -4.31 -4.25 -7.73
N THR A 36 -4.25 -3.00 -8.20
CA THR A 36 -3.63 -1.89 -7.47
C THR A 36 -4.70 -0.90 -6.98
N PRO A 37 -5.07 -0.93 -5.70
CA PRO A 37 -5.86 0.13 -5.09
C PRO A 37 -5.00 1.37 -4.79
N ILE A 38 -5.65 2.54 -4.79
CA ILE A 38 -5.09 3.74 -4.18
C ILE A 38 -4.90 3.48 -2.69
N TRP A 39 -3.68 3.67 -2.20
CA TRP A 39 -3.34 3.45 -0.80
C TRP A 39 -3.75 4.64 0.07
N ILE A 40 -3.38 5.85 -0.32
CA ILE A 40 -3.75 7.08 0.40
C ILE A 40 -3.89 8.24 -0.59
N ALA A 41 -4.76 9.19 -0.26
CA ALA A 41 -4.96 10.41 -1.02
C ALA A 41 -4.79 11.63 -0.12
N SER A 42 -4.32 12.73 -0.70
CA SER A 42 -4.24 14.02 -0.03
C SER A 42 -5.58 14.76 -0.05
N ASP A 43 -5.68 15.73 0.85
CA ASP A 43 -6.58 16.87 0.67
C ASP A 43 -6.03 17.82 -0.42
N ASP A 44 -6.63 18.99 -0.56
CA ASP A 44 -6.14 20.05 -1.45
C ASP A 44 -4.79 20.58 -0.94
N ILE A 45 -3.77 20.50 -1.79
CA ILE A 45 -2.41 20.97 -1.51
C ILE A 45 -2.17 22.22 -2.34
N GLU A 46 -2.01 23.37 -1.69
CA GLU A 46 -1.76 24.65 -2.35
C GLU A 46 -0.38 24.66 -3.03
N ASN A 47 -0.20 25.55 -4.01
CA ASN A 47 1.12 25.75 -4.62
C ASN A 47 2.16 26.18 -3.57
N GLU A 48 3.38 25.70 -3.70
CA GLU A 48 4.51 25.87 -2.77
C GLU A 48 4.30 25.29 -1.37
N THR A 49 3.26 24.47 -1.17
CA THR A 49 3.03 23.71 0.08
C THR A 49 3.34 22.23 -0.12
N SER A 50 3.28 21.45 0.98
CA SER A 50 3.62 20.04 0.94
C SER A 50 2.59 19.12 1.59
N TRP A 51 2.58 17.89 1.12
CA TRP A 51 1.90 16.76 1.73
C TRP A 51 2.91 15.75 2.24
N GLU A 52 2.70 15.28 3.47
CA GLU A 52 3.59 14.32 4.13
C GLU A 52 2.86 13.00 4.40
N VAL A 53 3.55 11.90 4.13
CA VAL A 53 3.07 10.53 4.32
C VAL A 53 4.20 9.72 4.91
N HIS A 54 3.92 8.87 5.89
CA HIS A 54 4.93 8.03 6.53
C HIS A 54 4.46 6.58 6.55
N THR A 55 5.37 5.64 6.35
CA THR A 55 5.08 4.20 6.45
C THR A 55 5.61 3.65 7.76
N THR A 56 4.81 2.80 8.42
CA THR A 56 5.29 1.98 9.53
C THR A 56 5.94 0.70 9.03
N ALA A 57 6.74 0.06 9.89
CA ALA A 57 7.41 -1.20 9.56
C ALA A 57 6.43 -2.35 9.24
N PRO A 58 5.33 -2.55 10.00
CA PRO A 58 4.41 -3.67 9.77
C PRO A 58 3.78 -3.65 8.37
N ILE A 59 3.75 -4.84 7.75
CA ILE A 59 2.92 -5.12 6.58
C ILE A 59 1.76 -5.98 7.07
N TRP A 60 0.54 -5.63 6.67
CA TRP A 60 -0.66 -6.30 7.14
C TRP A 60 -1.23 -7.18 6.03
N ALA A 61 -1.52 -8.44 6.34
CA ALA A 61 -2.37 -9.29 5.52
C ALA A 61 -3.83 -8.95 5.81
N GLY A 62 -4.68 -8.90 4.80
CA GLY A 62 -6.08 -8.55 5.01
C GLY A 62 -7.02 -9.23 4.03
N PHE A 63 -8.29 -9.20 4.37
CA PHE A 63 -9.36 -9.55 3.45
C PHE A 63 -10.48 -8.51 3.47
N GLY A 64 -11.31 -8.57 2.45
CA GLY A 64 -12.45 -7.71 2.28
C GLY A 64 -13.37 -8.19 1.17
N ASN A 65 -14.13 -7.25 0.64
CA ASN A 65 -15.00 -7.49 -0.50
C ASN A 65 -14.70 -6.48 -1.60
N GLN A 66 -14.85 -6.94 -2.83
CA GLN A 66 -14.96 -6.05 -3.98
C GLN A 66 -16.42 -5.60 -4.09
N LEU A 67 -16.64 -4.28 -4.03
CA LEU A 67 -17.99 -3.70 -4.03
C LEU A 67 -18.53 -3.51 -5.45
N ASP A 68 -17.64 -3.21 -6.39
CA ASP A 68 -17.90 -3.06 -7.82
C ASP A 68 -16.60 -3.32 -8.61
N ASP A 69 -16.59 -3.10 -9.92
CA ASP A 69 -15.43 -3.33 -10.79
C ASP A 69 -14.21 -2.45 -10.45
N LYS A 70 -14.35 -1.45 -9.58
CA LYS A 70 -13.33 -0.43 -9.30
C LYS A 70 -13.08 -0.15 -7.83
N THR A 71 -13.82 -0.75 -6.92
CA THR A 71 -13.79 -0.37 -5.50
C THR A 71 -13.66 -1.59 -4.62
N ILE A 72 -12.61 -1.59 -3.79
CA ILE A 72 -12.41 -2.61 -2.76
C ILE A 72 -12.66 -2.02 -1.38
N ARG A 73 -13.19 -2.85 -0.48
CA ARG A 73 -13.32 -2.53 0.93
C ARG A 73 -12.75 -3.65 1.79
N MET A 74 -11.58 -3.39 2.36
CA MET A 74 -10.97 -4.27 3.35
C MET A 74 -11.65 -4.09 4.71
N THR A 75 -11.92 -5.20 5.39
CA THR A 75 -12.67 -5.20 6.66
C THR A 75 -11.86 -5.72 7.83
N ASN A 76 -10.84 -6.54 7.58
CA ASN A 76 -10.00 -7.12 8.61
C ASN A 76 -8.54 -7.21 8.18
N TRP A 77 -7.67 -7.12 9.18
CA TRP A 77 -6.23 -7.09 9.02
C TRP A 77 -5.55 -7.91 10.11
N ALA A 78 -4.50 -8.62 9.74
CA ALA A 78 -3.58 -9.32 10.65
C ALA A 78 -2.14 -8.91 10.29
N ASP A 79 -1.27 -8.80 11.28
CA ASP A 79 0.15 -8.54 11.02
C ASP A 79 0.74 -9.75 10.28
N SER A 80 1.33 -9.51 9.10
CA SER A 80 1.89 -10.57 8.26
C SER A 80 3.13 -11.25 8.85
N GLY A 81 3.76 -10.67 9.88
CA GLY A 81 4.98 -11.17 10.48
C GLY A 81 6.26 -10.90 9.68
N ILE A 82 6.15 -10.34 8.46
CA ILE A 82 7.29 -10.00 7.59
C ILE A 82 8.28 -9.09 8.31
N SER A 83 7.78 -8.04 8.96
CA SER A 83 8.61 -7.00 9.59
C SER A 83 9.39 -7.51 10.81
N ASN A 84 8.98 -8.65 11.35
CA ASN A 84 9.66 -9.36 12.44
C ASN A 84 10.56 -10.50 11.92
N ASN A 85 10.84 -10.57 10.60
CA ASN A 85 11.52 -11.68 9.93
C ASN A 85 10.92 -13.06 10.27
N SER A 86 9.61 -13.10 10.49
CA SER A 86 8.90 -14.31 10.90
C SER A 86 7.52 -14.37 10.24
N PRO A 87 7.45 -14.33 8.90
CA PRO A 87 6.19 -14.25 8.18
C PRO A 87 5.29 -15.46 8.39
N ASP A 88 4.00 -15.18 8.43
CA ASP A 88 2.95 -16.13 8.79
C ASP A 88 2.22 -16.72 7.58
N ILE A 89 1.69 -17.93 7.78
CA ILE A 89 0.67 -18.54 6.92
C ILE A 89 -0.67 -18.30 7.59
N PHE A 90 -1.62 -17.72 6.84
CA PHE A 90 -2.98 -17.47 7.29
C PHE A 90 -3.96 -18.41 6.59
N ASP A 91 -4.90 -18.98 7.34
CA ASP A 91 -6.07 -19.63 6.78
C ASP A 91 -7.17 -18.59 6.61
N LEU A 92 -7.64 -18.40 5.38
CA LEU A 92 -8.87 -17.68 5.11
C LEU A 92 -10.04 -18.65 5.26
N THR A 93 -10.83 -18.49 6.32
CA THR A 93 -12.03 -19.32 6.53
C THR A 93 -13.29 -18.48 6.37
N VAL A 94 -14.38 -19.10 5.90
CA VAL A 94 -15.70 -18.46 5.84
C VAL A 94 -16.66 -19.29 6.67
N PHE A 95 -16.93 -18.86 7.90
CA PHE A 95 -17.84 -19.55 8.80
C PHE A 95 -19.19 -18.81 8.85
N LYS A 96 -20.27 -19.49 8.43
CA LYS A 96 -21.63 -18.92 8.35
C LYS A 96 -21.68 -17.61 7.54
N GLY A 97 -20.91 -17.53 6.47
CA GLY A 97 -20.82 -16.34 5.60
C GLY A 97 -19.95 -15.21 6.16
N ILE A 98 -19.30 -15.41 7.31
CA ILE A 98 -18.39 -14.43 7.91
C ILE A 98 -16.95 -14.87 7.61
N PRO A 99 -16.21 -14.14 6.76
CA PRO A 99 -14.79 -14.40 6.55
C PRO A 99 -13.94 -14.06 7.79
N SER A 100 -12.86 -14.80 8.01
CA SER A 100 -11.80 -14.53 8.98
C SER A 100 -10.43 -14.95 8.43
N LEU A 101 -9.36 -14.24 8.82
CA LEU A 101 -7.98 -14.66 8.62
C LEU A 101 -7.45 -15.18 9.96
N GLU A 102 -7.08 -16.45 9.99
CA GLU A 102 -6.54 -17.11 11.19
C GLU A 102 -5.07 -17.44 10.97
N ASP A 103 -4.19 -16.92 11.84
CA ASP A 103 -2.77 -17.27 11.84
C ASP A 103 -2.60 -18.74 12.29
N THR A 104 -2.12 -19.58 11.37
CA THR A 104 -1.91 -21.01 11.56
C THR A 104 -0.78 -21.34 12.55
N LYS A 105 -0.01 -20.32 12.98
CA LYS A 105 1.25 -20.43 13.74
C LYS A 105 2.37 -21.12 12.98
N THR A 106 2.15 -21.45 11.71
CA THR A 106 3.17 -21.97 10.81
C THR A 106 3.80 -20.80 10.06
N LYS A 107 5.13 -20.83 9.95
CA LYS A 107 5.90 -19.75 9.33
C LYS A 107 6.27 -20.10 7.88
N VAL A 108 6.25 -19.09 7.01
CA VAL A 108 6.76 -19.20 5.64
C VAL A 108 8.29 -19.27 5.67
N LYS A 109 8.91 -19.98 4.72
CA LYS A 109 10.37 -20.09 4.62
C LYS A 109 11.04 -18.82 4.11
N ASP A 110 10.37 -18.09 3.23
CA ASP A 110 10.86 -16.82 2.66
C ASP A 110 10.43 -15.67 3.58
N ALA A 111 11.42 -14.95 4.12
CA ALA A 111 11.23 -13.91 5.13
C ALA A 111 10.45 -12.68 4.61
N VAL A 112 10.30 -12.52 3.29
CA VAL A 112 9.64 -11.36 2.67
C VAL A 112 8.28 -11.67 2.06
N THR A 113 7.71 -12.83 2.35
CA THR A 113 6.41 -13.25 1.82
C THR A 113 5.52 -13.81 2.92
N PHE A 114 4.22 -13.57 2.86
CA PHE A 114 3.23 -14.31 3.65
C PHE A 114 2.36 -15.15 2.72
N GLU A 115 1.69 -16.16 3.26
CA GLU A 115 0.79 -17.02 2.49
C GLU A 115 -0.63 -16.93 3.03
N VAL A 116 -1.61 -17.02 2.15
CA VAL A 116 -3.03 -17.15 2.50
C VAL A 116 -3.57 -18.43 1.87
N ASP A 117 -3.97 -19.38 2.69
CA ASP A 117 -4.61 -20.61 2.29
C ASP A 117 -6.13 -20.40 2.22
N THR A 118 -6.73 -20.74 1.07
CA THR A 118 -8.18 -20.66 0.84
C THR A 118 -8.81 -22.04 0.61
N THR A 119 -8.11 -23.11 1.00
CA THR A 119 -8.48 -24.48 0.66
C THR A 119 -9.82 -24.89 1.26
N ASP A 120 -10.08 -24.48 2.49
CA ASP A 120 -11.34 -24.75 3.19
C ASP A 120 -12.35 -23.60 3.07
N THR A 121 -12.13 -22.65 2.17
CA THR A 121 -13.03 -21.51 1.95
C THR A 121 -14.17 -21.87 0.99
N THR A 122 -15.42 -21.69 1.43
CA THR A 122 -16.57 -21.62 0.52
C THR A 122 -16.79 -20.18 0.08
N VAL A 123 -16.88 -19.94 -1.23
CA VAL A 123 -17.17 -18.60 -1.79
C VAL A 123 -18.60 -18.20 -1.40
N GLY A 124 -18.76 -17.05 -0.77
CA GLY A 124 -20.07 -16.43 -0.53
C GLY A 124 -20.64 -15.77 -1.78
N ASP A 125 -21.77 -15.08 -1.65
CA ASP A 125 -22.39 -14.37 -2.79
C ASP A 125 -21.59 -13.14 -3.23
N ASP A 126 -20.80 -12.55 -2.33
CA ASP A 126 -19.96 -11.38 -2.61
C ASP A 126 -18.51 -11.80 -2.92
N PRO A 127 -17.87 -11.24 -3.96
CA PRO A 127 -16.48 -11.52 -4.27
C PRO A 127 -15.57 -11.10 -3.11
N LEU A 128 -14.90 -12.09 -2.52
CA LEU A 128 -13.88 -11.87 -1.50
C LEU A 128 -12.58 -11.43 -2.16
N VAL A 129 -11.90 -10.49 -1.54
CA VAL A 129 -10.54 -10.09 -1.93
C VAL A 129 -9.58 -10.35 -0.78
N ILE A 130 -8.38 -10.80 -1.13
CA ILE A 130 -7.22 -10.89 -0.24
C ILE A 130 -6.24 -9.81 -0.66
N GLY A 131 -5.52 -9.22 0.28
CA GLY A 131 -4.52 -8.23 -0.06
C GLY A 131 -3.51 -8.01 1.04
N PHE A 132 -2.60 -7.07 0.78
CA PHE A 132 -1.78 -6.50 1.82
C PHE A 132 -2.00 -5.00 1.93
N GLY A 133 -1.75 -4.46 3.11
CA GLY A 133 -1.97 -3.06 3.41
C GLY A 133 -0.89 -2.47 4.31
N LYS A 134 -0.89 -1.14 4.34
CA LYS A 134 0.00 -0.33 5.17
C LYS A 134 -0.78 0.80 5.85
N ARG A 135 -0.22 1.30 6.95
CA ARG A 135 -0.69 2.51 7.63
C ARG A 135 0.10 3.72 7.16
N ASN A 136 -0.57 4.87 7.15
CA ASN A 136 0.10 6.17 7.17
C ASN A 136 0.39 6.55 8.62
N GLY A 137 1.65 6.39 9.06
CA GLY A 137 2.09 6.61 10.42
C GLY A 137 1.54 5.62 11.47
N PRO A 138 2.04 5.67 12.71
CA PRO A 138 1.59 4.83 13.81
C PRO A 138 0.11 5.07 14.12
N ASN A 139 -0.63 4.01 14.44
CA ASN A 139 -2.08 4.05 14.75
C ASN A 139 -2.99 4.51 13.59
N GLY A 140 -2.46 4.84 12.42
CA GLY A 140 -3.25 5.16 11.23
C GLY A 140 -4.12 4.00 10.75
N THR A 141 -5.15 4.27 9.95
CA THR A 141 -5.98 3.22 9.35
C THR A 141 -5.15 2.40 8.36
N ILE A 142 -5.25 1.07 8.44
CA ILE A 142 -4.62 0.18 7.46
C ILE A 142 -5.44 0.25 6.17
N THR A 143 -4.77 0.60 5.08
CA THR A 143 -5.38 0.66 3.75
C THR A 143 -4.64 -0.27 2.80
N ALA A 144 -5.37 -0.90 1.88
CA ALA A 144 -4.79 -1.83 0.92
C ALA A 144 -3.82 -1.13 -0.02
N CYS A 145 -2.74 -1.83 -0.35
CA CYS A 145 -1.78 -1.43 -1.38
C CYS A 145 -1.83 -2.37 -2.59
N ALA A 146 -2.31 -3.59 -2.42
CA ALA A 146 -2.63 -4.53 -3.50
C ALA A 146 -3.71 -5.51 -3.05
N THR A 147 -4.55 -5.95 -3.99
CA THR A 147 -5.60 -6.94 -3.74
C THR A 147 -5.70 -7.94 -4.87
N ILE A 148 -6.25 -9.11 -4.61
CA ILE A 148 -6.62 -10.11 -5.61
C ILE A 148 -7.91 -10.78 -5.18
N LEU A 149 -8.73 -11.21 -6.14
CA LEU A 149 -9.89 -12.04 -5.85
C LEU A 149 -9.47 -13.35 -5.17
N ALA A 150 -10.16 -13.71 -4.11
CA ALA A 150 -9.94 -14.97 -3.41
C ALA A 150 -10.57 -16.11 -4.20
N GLU A 151 -9.73 -16.98 -4.77
CA GLU A 151 -10.19 -18.21 -5.41
C GLU A 151 -10.21 -19.35 -4.38
N PRO A 152 -11.29 -20.15 -4.27
CA PRO A 152 -11.36 -21.25 -3.32
C PRO A 152 -10.43 -22.40 -3.75
N ASN A 153 -9.96 -23.21 -2.79
CA ASN A 153 -9.07 -24.35 -3.09
C ASN A 153 -7.70 -23.93 -3.65
N THR A 154 -7.18 -22.77 -3.21
CA THR A 154 -5.88 -22.26 -3.64
C THR A 154 -5.00 -21.88 -2.44
N GLN A 155 -3.71 -21.72 -2.72
CA GLN A 155 -2.75 -21.15 -1.78
C GLN A 155 -2.09 -19.95 -2.47
N LEU A 156 -2.27 -18.77 -1.89
CA LEU A 156 -1.77 -17.54 -2.44
C LEU A 156 -0.49 -17.11 -1.71
N VAL A 157 0.61 -17.03 -2.44
CA VAL A 157 1.86 -16.45 -1.95
C VAL A 157 1.85 -14.96 -2.24
N VAL A 158 1.87 -14.13 -1.19
CA VAL A 158 1.91 -12.67 -1.33
C VAL A 158 3.32 -12.18 -1.06
N LYS A 159 3.89 -11.48 -2.06
CA LYS A 159 5.18 -10.80 -1.96
C LYS A 159 4.99 -9.29 -2.05
N PRO A 160 4.82 -8.59 -0.90
CA PRO A 160 4.66 -7.14 -0.89
C PRO A 160 5.82 -6.44 -1.60
N GLN A 161 5.51 -5.40 -2.37
CA GLN A 161 6.50 -4.51 -2.95
C GLN A 161 6.56 -3.21 -2.13
N ILE A 162 7.77 -2.78 -1.77
CA ILE A 162 8.02 -1.55 -1.00
C ILE A 162 8.61 -0.50 -1.94
N GLU A 163 7.92 -0.29 -3.04
CA GLU A 163 8.12 0.81 -3.98
C GLU A 163 6.81 1.58 -4.03
N LEU A 164 6.87 2.91 -4.11
CA LEU A 164 5.68 3.75 -4.07
C LEU A 164 5.70 4.79 -5.19
N TYR A 165 4.52 5.25 -5.58
CA TYR A 165 4.34 6.21 -6.64
C TYR A 165 3.46 7.36 -6.19
N PHE A 166 3.82 8.60 -6.54
CA PHE A 166 2.91 9.75 -6.45
C PHE A 166 2.30 10.08 -7.80
N PHE A 167 1.01 10.47 -7.78
CA PHE A 167 0.33 10.98 -8.97
C PHE A 167 -0.66 12.08 -8.59
N ASN A 168 -0.84 13.08 -9.46
CA ASN A 168 -1.81 14.16 -9.24
C ASN A 168 -3.19 13.78 -9.79
N THR A 169 -4.13 13.43 -8.91
CA THR A 169 -5.51 13.08 -9.27
C THR A 169 -6.43 13.18 -8.05
N THR A 170 -7.74 13.17 -8.26
CA THR A 170 -8.77 13.24 -7.20
C THR A 170 -9.28 11.88 -6.73
N GLY A 171 -8.50 10.82 -6.95
CA GLY A 171 -8.87 9.45 -6.58
C GLY A 171 -8.97 9.26 -5.07
N THR A 172 -9.77 8.29 -4.64
CA THR A 172 -9.97 7.98 -3.21
C THR A 172 -9.36 6.63 -2.84
N PRO A 173 -8.88 6.45 -1.59
CA PRO A 173 -8.30 5.19 -1.14
C PRO A 173 -9.26 3.99 -1.37
N GLY A 174 -8.70 2.85 -1.78
CA GLY A 174 -9.47 1.66 -2.15
C GLY A 174 -10.05 1.65 -3.58
N THR A 175 -9.93 2.75 -4.32
CA THR A 175 -10.25 2.73 -5.77
C THR A 175 -9.15 2.01 -6.53
N LEU A 176 -9.50 1.03 -7.35
CA LEU A 176 -8.59 0.33 -8.24
C LEU A 176 -8.14 1.23 -9.40
N ILE A 177 -6.85 1.18 -9.70
CA ILE A 177 -6.22 1.92 -10.78
C ILE A 177 -5.51 0.97 -11.75
N ASP A 178 -5.37 1.43 -12.99
CA ASP A 178 -4.48 0.80 -13.96
C ASP A 178 -3.03 1.19 -13.62
N PHE A 179 -2.30 0.28 -12.98
CA PHE A 179 -0.92 0.52 -12.57
C PHE A 179 0.00 0.79 -13.77
N ASP A 180 -0.17 0.07 -14.88
CA ASP A 180 0.70 0.19 -16.03
C ASP A 180 0.53 1.56 -16.72
N ASP A 181 -0.70 2.07 -16.79
CA ASP A 181 -0.96 3.41 -17.32
C ASP A 181 -0.49 4.54 -16.39
N LEU A 182 -0.74 4.41 -15.07
CA LEU A 182 -0.43 5.47 -14.11
C LEU A 182 1.06 5.55 -13.79
N SER A 183 1.73 4.41 -13.58
CA SER A 183 3.14 4.36 -13.18
C SER A 183 4.06 5.10 -14.15
N ALA A 184 3.76 5.07 -15.45
CA ALA A 184 4.51 5.79 -16.49
C ALA A 184 4.40 7.31 -16.41
N LYS A 185 3.43 7.86 -15.65
CA LYS A 185 3.14 9.30 -15.51
C LYS A 185 3.41 9.81 -14.10
N SER A 186 3.84 8.93 -13.20
CA SER A 186 4.00 9.17 -11.77
C SER A 186 5.44 9.42 -11.36
N ALA A 187 5.61 10.02 -10.18
CA ALA A 187 6.91 10.03 -9.52
C ALA A 187 7.16 8.67 -8.86
N GLN A 188 8.16 7.93 -9.33
CA GLN A 188 8.59 6.67 -8.73
C GLN A 188 9.51 6.91 -7.52
N ILE A 189 9.22 6.23 -6.41
CA ILE A 189 9.96 6.31 -5.16
C ILE A 189 10.53 4.93 -4.82
N ASN A 190 11.85 4.83 -4.82
CA ASN A 190 12.55 3.57 -4.62
C ASN A 190 13.80 3.76 -3.77
N PHE A 191 13.71 3.47 -2.47
CA PHE A 191 14.86 3.58 -1.55
C PHE A 191 16.00 2.59 -1.84
N GLY A 192 15.74 1.49 -2.56
CA GLY A 192 16.72 0.41 -2.79
C GLY A 192 17.92 0.79 -3.65
N GLY A 193 17.90 1.94 -4.33
CA GLY A 193 19.00 2.46 -5.15
C GLY A 193 19.74 3.66 -4.57
N HIS A 194 19.39 4.12 -3.36
CA HIS A 194 19.91 5.36 -2.76
C HIS A 194 20.81 5.09 -1.55
N THR A 195 21.27 6.15 -0.87
CA THR A 195 22.19 6.06 0.28
C THR A 195 21.70 5.04 1.30
N ALA A 196 22.61 4.20 1.80
CA ALA A 196 22.29 3.26 2.87
C ALA A 196 21.72 4.06 4.07
N GLY A 197 20.48 3.76 4.46
CA GLY A 197 19.79 4.44 5.54
C GLY A 197 18.93 5.65 5.14
N ALA A 198 18.68 5.88 3.84
CA ALA A 198 17.70 6.87 3.41
C ALA A 198 16.32 6.52 3.98
N SER A 199 15.73 7.46 4.70
CA SER A 199 14.44 7.33 5.36
C SER A 199 13.45 8.40 4.89
N LEU A 200 13.90 9.45 4.20
CA LEU A 200 13.06 10.50 3.64
C LEU A 200 13.22 10.57 2.11
N CYS A 201 12.09 10.58 1.40
CA CYS A 201 12.04 10.95 -0.01
C CYS A 201 11.25 12.25 -0.17
N THR A 202 11.89 13.28 -0.72
CA THR A 202 11.21 14.51 -1.15
C THR A 202 10.92 14.42 -2.64
N VAL A 203 9.67 14.68 -3.02
CA VAL A 203 9.20 14.72 -4.41
C VAL A 203 8.73 16.14 -4.71
N ILE A 204 9.17 16.71 -5.81
CA ILE A 204 8.71 18.02 -6.28
C ILE A 204 7.91 17.80 -7.56
N HIS A 205 6.62 18.17 -7.53
CA HIS A 205 5.77 18.20 -8.70
C HIS A 205 5.84 19.59 -9.35
N THR A 206 6.20 19.65 -10.63
CA THR A 206 6.19 20.88 -11.42
C THR A 206 5.38 20.65 -12.69
N THR A 207 4.88 21.74 -13.27
CA THR A 207 4.17 21.71 -14.55
C THR A 207 4.81 22.72 -15.49
N ASP A 208 5.07 22.33 -16.74
CA ASP A 208 5.58 23.26 -17.75
C ASP A 208 4.47 24.15 -18.34
N GLU A 209 4.84 25.05 -19.25
CA GLU A 209 3.92 26.00 -19.89
C GLU A 209 2.79 25.30 -20.68
N ASP A 210 3.03 24.06 -21.13
CA ASP A 210 2.07 23.25 -21.88
C ASP A 210 1.17 22.40 -20.96
N GLY A 211 1.32 22.52 -19.63
CA GLY A 211 0.53 21.76 -18.67
C GLY A 211 1.07 20.35 -18.42
N LYS A 212 2.27 20.01 -18.89
CA LYS A 212 2.86 18.67 -18.71
C LYS A 212 3.52 18.57 -17.34
N ALA A 213 3.12 17.54 -16.59
CA ALA A 213 3.69 17.22 -15.30
C ALA A 213 5.14 16.74 -15.42
N SER A 214 5.97 17.16 -14.47
CA SER A 214 7.36 16.75 -14.28
C SER A 214 7.63 16.53 -12.80
N TRP A 215 8.40 15.48 -12.49
CA TRP A 215 8.65 15.01 -11.14
C TRP A 215 10.16 14.95 -10.87
N VAL A 216 10.57 15.53 -9.75
CA VAL A 216 11.96 15.45 -9.27
C VAL A 216 11.96 14.77 -7.91
N THR A 217 12.81 13.77 -7.71
CA THR A 217 12.93 13.05 -6.44
C THR A 217 14.31 13.27 -5.82
N ALA A 218 14.34 13.42 -4.51
CA ALA A 218 15.55 13.56 -3.69
C ALA A 218 15.42 12.71 -2.43
N TYR A 219 16.54 12.16 -1.94
CA TYR A 219 16.56 11.22 -0.82
C TYR A 219 17.51 11.71 0.26
N ASP A 220 17.09 11.60 1.52
CA ASP A 220 17.85 11.97 2.71
C ASP A 220 17.74 10.86 3.79
N ASN A 221 18.71 10.82 4.68
CA ASN A 221 18.80 9.92 5.82
C ASN A 221 18.25 10.56 7.13
N THR A 222 17.85 11.83 7.09
CA THR A 222 17.31 12.55 8.25
C THR A 222 15.78 12.61 8.13
N PRO A 223 15.01 11.91 8.98
CA PRO A 223 13.58 12.18 9.11
C PRO A 223 13.37 13.66 9.45
N PRO A 224 12.24 14.29 9.07
CA PRO A 224 11.85 15.56 9.67
C PRO A 224 11.90 15.43 11.19
N ASP A 225 12.54 16.39 11.88
CA ASP A 225 12.55 16.38 13.34
C ASP A 225 11.10 16.37 13.85
N ASP A 226 10.77 15.42 14.73
CA ASP A 226 9.52 15.44 15.50
C ASP A 226 9.55 16.67 16.43
N GLU A 227 9.05 17.82 15.96
CA GLU A 227 8.78 19.00 16.81
C GLU A 227 7.51 18.82 17.66
#